data_AF-A0A7Y5U9U5-F1
#
_entry.id   AF-A0A7Y5U9U5-F1
#
_cell.length_a   1.000
_cell.length_b   1.000
_cell.length_c   1.000
_cell.angle_alpha   90.00
_cell.angle_beta   90.00
_cell.angle_gamma   90.00
#
_symmetry.space_group_name_H-M   'P 1'
#
loop_
_entity.id
_entity.type
_entity.pdbx_description
1 polymer ?
#
loop_
_entity_poly.entity_id
_entity_poly.type
_entity_poly.pdbx_seq_one_letter_code
_entity_poly.pdbx_strand_id
1 'polypeptide(L)'
;MGLLTPEKLEQLVSTGCTKCRGKRLNFQMYVDARLPLMEGEPVGRLTWAYDGEAFVDGVYCVECAACNAELFSADACPRCHADGALERVLETDNTYDVPLSCPRCGHQEVSYFAMVPATTSYEGKRADKARTDCALLDPGFHGYKASCKQCGVFAELKDRCMLCDAPAPLRPRL
;
A
#
# COMPACT_ATOMS: atom_id res chain seq x y z
N MET A 1 17.01 3.66 -1.30
CA MET A 1 16.25 4.69 -2.04
C MET A 1 15.09 4.01 -2.73
N GLY A 2 13.88 4.60 -2.66
CA GLY A 2 12.68 4.20 -3.41
C GLY A 2 12.91 4.15 -4.92
N LEU A 3 12.09 3.41 -5.67
CA LEU A 3 12.10 3.45 -7.15
C LEU A 3 11.77 4.85 -7.66
N LEU A 4 10.81 5.50 -6.99
CA LEU A 4 10.54 6.92 -7.08
C LEU A 4 11.13 7.63 -5.84
N THR A 5 11.84 8.73 -6.06
CA THR A 5 12.36 9.58 -4.97
C THR A 5 11.48 10.82 -4.81
N PRO A 6 11.47 11.49 -3.64
CA PRO A 6 10.70 12.73 -3.46
C PRO A 6 11.04 13.80 -4.50
N GLU A 7 12.32 13.92 -4.88
CA GLU A 7 12.79 14.90 -5.86
C GLU A 7 12.26 14.57 -7.26
N LYS A 8 12.28 13.29 -7.65
CA LYS A 8 11.72 12.84 -8.93
C LYS A 8 10.21 13.03 -8.97
N LEU A 9 9.52 12.78 -7.86
CA LEU A 9 8.09 13.01 -7.73
C LEU A 9 7.75 14.49 -7.89
N GLU A 10 8.49 15.38 -7.22
CA GLU A 10 8.33 16.83 -7.35
C GLU A 10 8.58 17.30 -8.79
N GLN A 11 9.59 16.73 -9.46
CA GLN A 11 9.86 17.01 -10.86
C GLN A 11 8.71 16.56 -11.79
N LEU A 12 8.15 15.37 -11.56
CA LEU A 12 7.00 14.85 -12.32
C LEU A 12 5.76 15.74 -12.14
N VAL A 13 5.45 16.09 -10.90
CA VAL A 13 4.30 16.92 -10.55
C VAL A 13 4.44 18.33 -11.14
N SER A 14 5.62 18.95 -11.02
CA SER A 14 5.86 20.30 -11.54
C SER A 14 5.82 20.35 -13.07
N THR A 15 6.40 19.35 -13.73
CA THR A 15 6.40 19.24 -15.20
C THR A 15 5.00 18.93 -15.71
N GLY A 16 4.28 18.01 -15.07
CA GLY A 16 3.04 17.44 -15.58
C GLY A 16 3.27 16.60 -16.83
N CYS A 17 2.20 16.33 -17.57
CA CYS A 17 2.28 15.53 -18.79
C CYS A 17 2.90 16.32 -19.95
N THR A 18 4.00 15.84 -20.52
CA THR A 18 4.65 16.49 -21.67
C THR A 18 3.87 16.32 -22.97
N LYS A 19 3.02 15.29 -23.08
CA LYS A 19 2.23 14.98 -24.28
C LYS A 19 1.03 15.91 -24.46
N CYS A 20 0.23 16.12 -23.41
CA CYS A 20 -0.99 16.95 -23.49
C CYS A 20 -0.93 18.23 -22.64
N ARG A 21 0.18 18.46 -21.92
CA ARG A 21 0.37 19.58 -20.97
C ARG A 21 -0.57 19.58 -19.76
N GLY A 22 -1.31 18.47 -19.55
CA GLY A 22 -2.16 18.29 -18.38
C GLY A 22 -1.34 18.26 -17.09
N LYS A 23 -1.87 18.89 -16.03
CA LYS A 23 -1.23 18.96 -14.71
C LYS A 23 -1.78 17.96 -13.69
N ARG A 24 -2.90 17.31 -14.02
CA ARG A 24 -3.49 16.28 -13.18
C ARG A 24 -2.87 14.92 -13.50
N LEU A 25 -2.28 14.29 -12.49
CA LEU A 25 -1.63 12.99 -12.57
C LEU A 25 -2.36 11.98 -11.69
N ASN A 26 -2.51 10.74 -12.15
CA ASN A 26 -3.04 9.63 -11.38
C ASN A 26 -1.88 8.75 -10.91
N PHE A 27 -1.90 8.40 -9.64
CA PHE A 27 -0.89 7.57 -8.98
C PHE A 27 -1.52 6.24 -8.63
N GLN A 28 -0.78 5.17 -8.87
CA GLN A 28 -1.05 3.84 -8.34
C GLN A 28 0.09 3.44 -7.42
N MET A 29 -0.26 2.90 -6.26
CA MET A 29 0.68 2.69 -5.17
C MET A 29 0.26 1.58 -4.23
N TYR A 30 1.18 1.14 -3.38
CA TYR A 30 0.93 0.22 -2.28
C TYR A 30 1.16 0.91 -0.92
N VAL A 31 0.09 1.04 -0.16
CA VAL A 31 0.07 1.82 1.10
C VAL A 31 -0.35 0.98 2.29
N ASP A 32 0.13 1.36 3.47
CA ASP A 32 -0.25 0.74 4.74
C ASP A 32 -1.67 1.15 5.14
N ALA A 33 -2.42 0.15 5.57
CA ALA A 33 -3.80 0.25 5.96
C ALA A 33 -4.07 -0.51 7.25
N ARG A 34 -5.07 -0.04 7.99
CA ARG A 34 -5.62 -0.68 9.19
C ARG A 34 -7.10 -0.92 8.99
N LEU A 35 -7.51 -2.16 9.13
CA LEU A 35 -8.88 -2.64 9.05
C LEU A 35 -9.32 -3.19 10.43
N PRO A 36 -10.37 -2.64 11.06
CA PRO A 36 -10.94 -3.23 12.26
C PRO A 36 -11.75 -4.48 11.90
N LEU A 37 -11.48 -5.58 12.60
CA LEU A 37 -12.17 -6.85 12.45
C LEU A 37 -12.89 -7.24 13.74
N MET A 38 -13.99 -7.98 13.61
CA MET A 38 -14.67 -8.68 14.69
C MET A 38 -14.99 -10.09 14.20
N GLU A 39 -14.51 -11.13 14.88
CA GLU A 39 -14.71 -12.53 14.45
C GLU A 39 -14.24 -12.81 13.01
N GLY A 40 -13.17 -12.12 12.58
CA GLY A 40 -12.60 -12.24 11.24
C GLY A 40 -13.28 -11.38 10.17
N GLU A 41 -14.41 -10.74 10.50
CA GLU A 41 -15.17 -9.92 9.56
C GLU A 41 -14.86 -8.43 9.71
N PRO A 42 -14.75 -7.67 8.60
CA PRO A 42 -14.60 -6.22 8.64
C PRO A 42 -15.82 -5.52 9.26
N VAL A 43 -15.62 -4.80 10.37
CA VAL A 43 -16.69 -4.04 11.06
C VAL A 43 -16.60 -2.53 10.86
N GLY A 44 -15.65 -2.08 10.04
CA GLY A 44 -15.43 -0.66 9.80
C GLY A 44 -14.66 -0.41 8.52
N ARG A 45 -14.49 0.87 8.21
CA ARG A 45 -13.74 1.28 7.03
C ARG A 45 -12.25 1.03 7.23
N LEU A 46 -11.59 0.68 6.14
CA LEU A 46 -10.14 0.71 6.04
C LEU A 46 -9.64 2.14 6.31
N THR A 47 -8.65 2.25 7.19
CA THR A 47 -8.02 3.52 7.58
C THR A 47 -6.55 3.51 7.20
N TRP A 48 -6.03 4.61 6.68
CA TRP A 48 -4.65 4.71 6.27
C TRP A 48 -3.71 4.73 7.48
N ALA A 49 -2.67 3.90 7.44
CA ALA A 49 -1.67 3.73 8.48
C ALA A 49 -0.26 4.12 7.99
N TYR A 50 -0.19 5.09 7.08
CA TYR A 50 1.04 5.61 6.48
C TYR A 50 1.21 7.11 6.75
N ASP A 51 2.45 7.59 6.79
CA ASP A 51 2.81 9.01 6.79
C ASP A 51 3.06 9.52 5.35
N GLY A 52 3.09 10.84 5.15
CA GLY A 52 3.22 11.42 3.81
C GLY A 52 4.48 11.00 3.05
N GLU A 53 5.52 10.53 3.72
CA GLU A 53 6.80 10.09 3.13
C GLU A 53 6.72 8.64 2.62
N ALA A 54 6.05 7.74 3.36
CA ALA A 54 5.75 6.37 2.93
C ALA A 54 4.87 6.30 1.66
N PHE A 55 4.23 7.42 1.26
CA PHE A 55 3.49 7.55 0.00
C PHE A 55 4.39 7.33 -1.22
N VAL A 56 5.53 8.03 -1.29
CA VAL A 56 6.40 8.04 -2.48
C VAL A 56 6.97 6.66 -2.74
N ASP A 57 7.24 5.94 -1.66
CA ASP A 57 7.93 4.68 -1.65
C ASP A 57 7.12 3.52 -2.25
N GLY A 58 5.80 3.60 -2.11
CA GLY A 58 4.87 2.61 -2.64
C GLY A 58 4.42 2.86 -4.08
N VAL A 59 4.78 4.00 -4.69
CA VAL A 59 4.33 4.35 -6.05
C VAL A 59 5.01 3.44 -7.07
N TYR A 60 4.20 2.77 -7.89
CA TYR A 60 4.68 1.93 -8.99
C TYR A 60 4.18 2.39 -10.36
N CYS A 61 3.15 3.24 -10.42
CA CYS A 61 2.69 3.82 -11.69
C CYS A 61 2.20 5.26 -11.51
N VAL A 62 2.55 6.13 -12.47
CA VAL A 62 2.05 7.50 -12.59
C VAL A 62 1.62 7.75 -14.03
N GLU A 63 0.38 8.18 -14.21
CA GLU A 63 -0.22 8.44 -15.51
C GLU A 63 -0.81 9.84 -15.60
N CYS A 64 -0.88 10.40 -16.80
CA CYS A 64 -1.63 11.62 -17.04
C CYS A 64 -3.13 11.37 -17.02
N ALA A 65 -3.88 12.05 -16.15
CA ALA A 65 -5.33 11.87 -16.04
C ALA A 65 -6.13 12.31 -17.29
N ALA A 66 -5.53 13.08 -18.20
CA ALA A 66 -6.21 13.59 -19.39
C ALA A 66 -5.99 12.74 -20.65
N CYS A 67 -4.82 12.10 -20.78
CA CYS A 67 -4.46 11.36 -22.00
C CYS A 67 -3.91 9.96 -21.73
N ASN A 68 -3.92 9.52 -20.47
CA ASN A 68 -3.43 8.22 -20.01
C ASN A 68 -2.00 7.90 -20.46
N ALA A 69 -1.19 8.94 -20.69
CA ALA A 69 0.23 8.76 -20.96
C ALA A 69 0.92 8.34 -19.66
N GLU A 70 1.61 7.20 -19.70
CA GLU A 70 2.47 6.74 -18.62
C GLU A 70 3.67 7.69 -18.49
N LEU A 71 3.85 8.23 -17.29
CA LEU A 71 4.95 9.13 -16.95
C LEU A 71 6.00 8.43 -16.07
N PHE A 72 5.59 7.38 -15.37
CA PHE A 72 6.45 6.51 -14.58
C PHE A 72 5.78 5.14 -14.44
N SER A 73 6.57 4.08 -14.56
CA SER A 73 6.19 2.73 -14.23
C SER A 73 7.38 1.99 -13.62
N ALA A 74 7.06 1.03 -12.76
CA ALA A 74 8.01 0.12 -12.14
C ALA A 74 7.36 -1.25 -11.99
N ASP A 75 8.10 -2.31 -12.30
CA ASP A 75 7.67 -3.71 -12.19
C ASP A 75 8.16 -4.39 -10.90
N ALA A 76 9.01 -3.72 -10.13
CA ALA A 76 9.56 -4.26 -8.89
C ALA A 76 8.58 -4.15 -7.72
N CYS A 77 8.78 -4.98 -6.70
CA CYS A 77 7.95 -4.99 -5.49
C CYS A 77 7.92 -3.60 -4.82
N PRO A 78 6.76 -2.98 -4.58
CA PRO A 78 6.66 -1.65 -3.94
C PRO A 78 7.15 -1.57 -2.49
N ARG A 79 7.52 -2.71 -1.88
CA ARG A 79 8.01 -2.77 -0.50
C ARG A 79 9.50 -3.04 -0.39
N CYS A 80 10.00 -4.03 -1.14
CA CYS A 80 11.40 -4.46 -1.05
C CYS A 80 12.21 -4.24 -2.34
N HIS A 81 11.55 -3.86 -3.44
CA HIS A 81 12.11 -3.73 -4.79
C HIS A 81 12.71 -5.02 -5.37
N ALA A 82 12.17 -6.18 -5.01
CA ALA A 82 12.44 -7.40 -5.76
C ALA A 82 11.97 -7.20 -7.21
N ASP A 83 12.87 -7.42 -8.17
CA ASP A 83 12.62 -7.21 -9.59
C ASP A 83 11.46 -8.08 -10.11
N GLY A 84 10.63 -7.51 -11.00
CA GLY A 84 9.52 -8.22 -11.65
C GLY A 84 8.43 -8.75 -10.71
N ALA A 85 8.40 -8.33 -9.45
CA ALA A 85 7.48 -8.88 -8.46
C ALA A 85 6.09 -8.20 -8.44
N LEU A 86 5.91 -7.03 -9.05
CA LEU A 86 4.67 -6.25 -8.94
C LEU A 86 3.44 -7.00 -9.45
N GLU A 87 3.53 -7.63 -10.63
CA GLU A 87 2.40 -8.36 -11.22
C GLU A 87 1.93 -9.45 -10.26
N ARG A 88 2.86 -10.29 -9.77
CA ARG A 88 2.56 -11.29 -8.74
C ARG A 88 1.94 -10.68 -7.49
N VAL A 89 2.48 -9.55 -7.01
CA VAL A 89 1.96 -8.87 -5.81
C VAL A 89 0.51 -8.45 -6.02
N LEU A 90 0.13 -7.96 -7.19
CA LEU A 90 -1.24 -7.51 -7.49
C LEU A 90 -2.23 -8.68 -7.64
N GLU A 91 -1.76 -9.84 -8.07
CA GLU A 91 -2.61 -11.01 -8.39
C GLU A 91 -2.65 -12.07 -7.28
N THR A 92 -1.80 -11.96 -6.26
CA THR A 92 -1.72 -12.95 -5.18
C THR A 92 -2.75 -12.65 -4.09
N ASP A 93 -3.46 -13.68 -3.66
CA ASP A 93 -4.37 -13.64 -2.52
C ASP A 93 -3.62 -13.43 -1.21
N ASN A 94 -4.30 -12.84 -0.23
CA ASN A 94 -3.77 -12.67 1.12
C ASN A 94 -3.40 -14.03 1.75
N THR A 95 -2.12 -14.27 2.03
CA THR A 95 -1.66 -15.49 2.71
C THR A 95 -1.51 -15.32 4.22
N TYR A 96 -1.73 -14.13 4.76
CA TYR A 96 -1.64 -13.88 6.19
C TYR A 96 -2.98 -14.19 6.87
N ASP A 97 -2.94 -15.03 7.90
CA ASP A 97 -4.14 -15.51 8.57
C ASP A 97 -4.97 -14.35 9.15
N VAL A 98 -6.27 -14.38 8.88
CA VAL A 98 -7.23 -13.42 9.42
C VAL A 98 -7.68 -13.92 10.81
N PRO A 99 -7.31 -13.24 11.91
CA PRO A 99 -7.62 -13.72 13.24
C PRO A 99 -9.09 -13.48 13.60
N LEU A 100 -9.75 -14.51 14.14
CA LEU A 100 -11.12 -14.41 14.69
C LEU A 100 -11.16 -13.67 16.04
N SER A 101 -10.07 -13.75 16.81
CA SER A 101 -9.95 -13.08 18.12
C SER A 101 -8.48 -12.94 18.54
N CYS A 102 -8.25 -12.18 19.60
CA CYS A 102 -6.96 -12.11 20.26
C CYS A 102 -6.63 -13.44 20.94
N PRO A 103 -5.54 -14.14 20.59
CA PRO A 103 -5.20 -15.43 21.19
C PRO A 103 -4.78 -15.34 22.66
N ARG A 104 -4.55 -14.12 23.18
CA ARG A 104 -4.11 -13.89 24.56
C ARG A 104 -5.27 -13.61 25.52
N CYS A 105 -6.27 -12.81 25.11
CA CYS A 105 -7.39 -12.42 25.97
C CYS A 105 -8.78 -12.80 25.44
N GLY A 106 -8.88 -13.41 24.26
CA GLY A 106 -10.14 -13.82 23.64
C GLY A 106 -10.99 -12.67 23.09
N HIS A 107 -10.52 -11.43 23.17
CA HIS A 107 -11.27 -10.28 22.64
C HIS A 107 -11.43 -10.40 21.12
N GLN A 108 -12.66 -10.30 20.64
CA GLN A 108 -13.00 -10.54 19.24
C GLN A 108 -12.68 -9.35 18.34
N GLU A 109 -12.68 -8.13 18.88
CA GLU A 109 -12.29 -6.94 18.12
C GLU A 109 -10.77 -6.83 18.03
N VAL A 110 -10.24 -6.89 16.82
CA VAL A 110 -8.81 -6.83 16.53
C VAL A 110 -8.54 -5.85 15.40
N SER A 111 -7.39 -5.16 15.47
CA SER A 111 -6.89 -4.34 14.36
C SER A 111 -6.00 -5.19 13.47
N TYR A 112 -6.37 -5.30 12.21
CA TYR A 112 -5.63 -5.99 11.17
C TYR A 112 -4.93 -4.98 10.27
N PHE A 113 -3.63 -5.17 10.05
CA PHE A 113 -2.81 -4.26 9.27
C PHE A 113 -2.36 -4.96 7.99
N ALA A 114 -2.46 -4.23 6.90
CA ALA A 114 -2.20 -4.74 5.57
C ALA A 114 -1.57 -3.68 4.68
N MET A 115 -0.92 -4.13 3.62
CA MET A 115 -0.57 -3.30 2.49
C MET A 115 -1.57 -3.55 1.37
N VAL A 116 -2.12 -2.48 0.79
CA VAL A 116 -3.18 -2.57 -0.23
C VAL A 116 -2.85 -1.69 -1.42
N PRO A 117 -3.25 -2.10 -2.65
CA PRO A 117 -3.16 -1.23 -3.81
C PRO A 117 -4.14 -0.07 -3.64
N ALA A 118 -3.67 1.14 -3.91
CA ALA A 118 -4.45 2.35 -3.80
C ALA A 118 -4.17 3.29 -4.96
N THR A 119 -5.13 4.17 -5.22
CA THR A 119 -5.02 5.23 -6.22
C THR A 119 -5.21 6.59 -5.59
N THR A 120 -4.56 7.60 -6.16
CA THR A 120 -4.86 9.01 -5.88
C THR A 120 -4.63 9.88 -7.12
N SER A 121 -5.32 11.00 -7.21
CA SER A 121 -4.99 12.05 -8.18
C SER A 121 -4.18 13.16 -7.50
N TYR A 122 -3.23 13.74 -8.22
CA TYR A 122 -2.52 14.93 -7.80
C TYR A 122 -2.75 16.05 -8.81
N GLU A 123 -3.11 17.24 -8.33
CA GLU A 123 -3.20 18.45 -9.14
C GLU A 123 -2.74 19.68 -8.34
N GLY A 124 -1.76 20.42 -8.87
CA GLY A 124 -1.29 21.65 -8.25
C GLY A 124 -0.39 21.43 -7.04
N LYS A 125 -0.90 21.64 -5.82
CA LYS A 125 -0.12 21.60 -4.57
C LYS A 125 -0.55 20.49 -3.60
N ARG A 126 -1.59 19.72 -3.94
CA ARG A 126 -2.18 18.74 -3.04
C ARG A 126 -2.69 17.52 -3.79
N ALA A 127 -2.40 16.34 -3.23
CA ALA A 127 -3.02 15.09 -3.64
C ALA A 127 -4.44 14.96 -3.08
N ASP A 128 -5.31 14.30 -3.83
CA ASP A 128 -6.56 13.77 -3.30
C ASP A 128 -6.27 12.74 -2.20
N LYS A 129 -7.29 12.44 -1.40
CA LYS A 129 -7.21 11.31 -0.46
C LYS A 129 -7.05 10.03 -1.26
N ALA A 130 -6.09 9.21 -0.87
CA ALA A 130 -5.93 7.86 -1.39
C ALA A 130 -7.24 7.07 -1.24
N ARG A 131 -7.53 6.25 -2.24
CA ARG A 131 -8.67 5.34 -2.30
C ARG A 131 -8.20 3.96 -2.68
N THR A 132 -8.91 2.95 -2.21
CA THR A 132 -8.71 1.57 -2.65
C THR A 132 -10.09 0.96 -2.84
N ASP A 133 -10.22 0.16 -3.89
CA ASP A 133 -11.38 -0.70 -4.11
C ASP A 133 -11.07 -2.15 -3.70
N CYS A 134 -9.87 -2.42 -3.19
CA CYS A 134 -9.41 -3.74 -2.75
C CYS A 134 -9.98 -4.07 -1.37
N ALA A 135 -10.80 -5.12 -1.32
CA ALA A 135 -11.36 -5.71 -0.12
C ALA A 135 -10.42 -6.77 0.50
N LEU A 136 -10.75 -7.21 1.71
CA LEU A 136 -9.95 -8.15 2.50
C LEU A 136 -9.59 -9.46 1.78
N LEU A 137 -10.50 -9.93 0.91
CA LEU A 137 -10.36 -11.21 0.19
C LEU A 137 -9.93 -11.00 -1.27
N ASP A 138 -9.73 -9.76 -1.71
CA ASP A 138 -9.34 -9.49 -3.08
C ASP A 138 -7.84 -9.76 -3.27
N PRO A 139 -7.43 -10.21 -4.46
CA PRO A 139 -6.02 -10.23 -4.85
C PRO A 139 -5.37 -8.86 -4.64
N GLY A 140 -4.11 -8.89 -4.19
CA GLY A 140 -3.35 -7.70 -3.89
C GLY A 140 -3.55 -7.15 -2.48
N PHE A 141 -4.48 -7.68 -1.69
CA PHE A 141 -4.56 -7.39 -0.26
C PHE A 141 -3.52 -8.21 0.51
N HIS A 142 -2.60 -7.56 1.23
CA HIS A 142 -1.51 -8.26 1.92
C HIS A 142 -1.45 -7.95 3.41
N GLY A 143 -2.06 -8.80 4.22
CA GLY A 143 -1.99 -8.73 5.68
C GLY A 143 -0.57 -8.99 6.18
N TYR A 144 -0.18 -8.35 7.28
CA TYR A 144 1.15 -8.60 7.86
C TYR A 144 1.22 -8.43 9.38
N LYS A 145 0.18 -7.88 10.02
CA LYS A 145 0.20 -7.63 11.48
C LYS A 145 -1.20 -7.62 12.03
N ALA A 146 -1.37 -8.15 13.24
CA ALA A 146 -2.60 -8.08 14.01
C ALA A 146 -2.33 -7.64 15.45
N SER A 147 -3.22 -6.80 15.97
CA SER A 147 -3.13 -6.29 17.33
C SER A 147 -4.47 -6.23 18.03
N CYS A 148 -4.46 -6.46 19.33
CA CYS A 148 -5.59 -6.26 20.22
C CYS A 148 -5.39 -4.98 21.04
N LYS A 149 -6.45 -4.24 21.30
CA LYS A 149 -6.40 -3.01 22.13
C LYS A 149 -5.81 -3.27 23.53
N GLN A 150 -6.05 -4.45 24.10
CA GLN A 150 -5.58 -4.80 25.44
C GLN A 150 -4.16 -5.40 25.44
N CYS A 151 -3.85 -6.28 24.48
CA CYS A 151 -2.61 -7.05 24.49
C CYS A 151 -1.52 -6.52 23.56
N GLY A 152 -1.81 -5.46 22.80
CA GLY A 152 -0.93 -4.94 21.75
C GLY A 152 -0.82 -5.90 20.57
N VAL A 153 0.33 -5.85 19.88
CA VAL A 153 0.65 -6.74 18.75
C VAL A 153 0.79 -8.17 19.26
N PHE A 154 0.06 -9.09 18.64
CA PHE A 154 0.11 -10.51 18.96
C PHE A 154 0.57 -11.39 17.79
N ALA A 155 0.52 -10.87 16.56
CA ALA A 155 1.06 -11.52 15.37
C ALA A 155 1.61 -10.46 14.42
N GLU A 156 2.79 -10.71 13.83
CA GLU A 156 3.45 -9.82 12.90
C GLU A 156 4.46 -10.60 12.04
N LEU A 157 4.38 -10.44 10.72
CA LEU A 157 5.31 -10.99 9.74
C LEU A 157 6.57 -10.11 9.67
N LYS A 158 7.75 -10.69 9.90
CA LYS A 158 9.04 -9.95 10.00
C LYS A 158 10.19 -10.55 9.22
N ASP A 159 10.11 -11.83 8.90
CA ASP A 159 11.17 -12.65 8.31
C ASP A 159 11.21 -12.57 6.78
N ARG A 160 10.15 -12.05 6.15
CA ARG A 160 10.03 -11.88 4.70
C ARG A 160 9.14 -10.70 4.32
N CYS A 161 9.15 -10.35 3.04
CA CYS A 161 8.31 -9.30 2.49
C CYS A 161 6.85 -9.74 2.45
N MET A 162 5.97 -8.97 3.09
CA MET A 162 4.53 -9.24 3.08
C MET A 162 3.89 -9.18 1.69
N LEU A 163 4.52 -8.51 0.73
CA LEU A 163 3.97 -8.40 -0.63
C LEU A 163 4.42 -9.56 -1.53
N CYS A 164 5.69 -9.96 -1.45
CA CYS A 164 6.30 -10.83 -2.47
C CYS A 164 7.15 -11.98 -1.89
N ASP A 165 7.14 -12.17 -0.58
CA ASP A 165 7.90 -13.18 0.16
C ASP A 165 9.44 -13.15 0.00
N ALA A 166 10.00 -12.08 -0.59
CA ALA A 166 11.45 -11.89 -0.61
C ALA A 166 12.05 -11.87 0.81
N PRO A 167 13.25 -12.45 1.02
CA PRO A 167 13.84 -12.58 2.36
C PRO A 167 14.15 -11.22 3.02
N ALA A 168 14.06 -11.17 4.34
CA ALA A 168 14.49 -10.04 5.17
C ALA A 168 16.00 -9.74 5.05
N PRO A 169 16.48 -8.52 5.43
CA PRO A 169 15.73 -7.43 6.05
C PRO A 169 14.93 -6.60 5.05
N LEU A 170 13.69 -6.28 5.42
CA LEU A 170 12.92 -5.29 4.69
C LEU A 170 13.52 -3.90 4.89
N ARG A 171 13.57 -3.13 3.81
CA ARG A 171 14.03 -1.75 3.86
C ARG A 171 13.18 -0.93 4.84
N PRO A 172 13.76 -0.01 5.62
CA PRO A 172 12.99 0.98 6.35
C PRO A 172 12.18 1.84 5.37
N ARG A 173 10.89 2.09 5.66
CA ARG A 173 10.18 3.19 5.00
C ARG A 173 10.72 4.49 5.59
N LEU A 174 11.12 5.40 4.71
CA LEU A 174 11.51 6.76 5.08
C LEU A 174 10.23 7.57 5.20
#